data_AF-A0A838CGB6-F1
#
_entry.id   AF-A0A838CGB6-F1
#
_cell.length_a   1.000
_cell.length_b   1.000
_cell.length_c   1.000
_cell.angle_alpha   90.00
_cell.angle_beta   90.00
_cell.angle_gamma   90.00
#
_symmetry.space_group_name_H-M   'P 1'
#
loop_
_entity.id
_entity.type
_entity.pdbx_description
1 polymer ?
#
loop_
_entity_poly.entity_id
_entity_poly.type
_entity_poly.pdbx_seq_one_letter_code
_entity_poly.pdbx_strand_id
1 'polypeptide(L)'
;MCRPNAECPDDCPGLAEPSTAQHEPRTGERLNRLRAAVLGANDGIVSTAAVVVGVAGATSDQTTIAMSGLAAVIGGAVSMALGEYVSVSSQRDSERAMGLPAHAQVNPWSAGIASFLSFLLGAALPFATALLAPAAWRIGAIFGVTLLALALTGALAAKLGEAPVARSVTRIVVGGSLALAATFAIGSLFGANVG
;
A
#
# COMPACT_ATOMS: atom_id res chain seq x y z
N MET A 1 55.94 26.41 -5.02
CA MET A 1 56.54 27.11 -6.17
C MET A 1 56.39 26.21 -7.40
N CYS A 2 55.41 26.50 -8.27
CA CYS A 2 55.30 25.90 -9.60
C CYS A 2 56.42 26.43 -10.50
N ARG A 3 57.02 25.56 -11.32
CA ARG A 3 57.91 26.01 -12.40
C ARG A 3 57.06 26.51 -13.58
N PRO A 4 57.36 27.68 -14.16
CA PRO A 4 56.78 28.13 -15.41
C PRO A 4 57.58 27.48 -16.57
N ASN A 5 56.89 26.93 -17.56
CA ASN A 5 57.43 26.35 -18.81
C ASN A 5 57.93 24.89 -18.74
N ALA A 6 57.00 23.95 -18.56
CA ALA A 6 57.16 22.64 -19.16
C ALA A 6 55.93 22.38 -20.05
N GLU A 7 56.11 22.50 -21.37
CA GLU A 7 55.21 21.96 -22.38
C GLU A 7 54.76 20.54 -21.98
N CYS A 8 53.46 20.34 -21.79
CA CYS A 8 52.89 19.00 -21.72
C CYS A 8 52.92 18.38 -23.13
N PRO A 9 53.42 17.15 -23.31
CA PRO A 9 53.41 16.49 -24.62
C PRO A 9 51.97 16.18 -25.07
N ASP A 10 51.65 16.51 -26.32
CA ASP A 10 50.37 16.29 -27.03
C ASP A 10 50.11 14.81 -27.38
N ASP A 11 50.46 13.88 -26.49
CA ASP A 11 50.25 12.44 -26.75
C ASP A 11 49.88 11.69 -25.46
N CYS A 12 48.66 11.95 -24.97
CA CYS A 12 47.94 11.03 -24.09
C CYS A 12 46.94 10.22 -24.93
N PRO A 13 47.33 9.06 -25.49
CA PRO A 13 46.42 8.23 -26.25
C PRO A 13 45.40 7.56 -25.33
N GLY A 14 44.12 7.77 -25.64
CA GLY A 14 43.04 6.90 -25.20
C GLY A 14 42.29 7.37 -23.96
N LEU A 15 41.27 8.20 -24.21
CA LEU A 15 40.06 8.23 -23.39
C LEU A 15 39.51 6.80 -23.27
N ALA A 16 39.74 6.17 -22.11
CA ALA A 16 39.01 4.99 -21.67
C ALA A 16 38.16 5.34 -20.44
N GLU A 17 37.21 6.25 -20.63
CA GLU A 17 35.92 6.15 -19.95
C GLU A 17 34.85 6.23 -21.04
N PRO A 18 33.99 5.21 -21.16
CA PRO A 18 32.94 5.05 -20.15
C PRO A 18 32.64 3.59 -19.82
N SER A 19 32.74 3.23 -18.53
CA SER A 19 31.97 2.11 -18.00
C SER A 19 31.37 2.49 -16.65
N THR A 20 30.63 3.60 -16.61
CA THR A 20 29.54 3.72 -15.64
C THR A 20 28.38 2.93 -16.21
N ALA A 21 28.22 1.71 -15.70
CA ALA A 21 27.14 0.80 -16.03
C ALA A 21 25.79 1.54 -16.03
N GLN A 22 25.24 1.79 -17.22
CA GLN A 22 23.87 2.23 -17.41
C GLN A 22 22.95 1.02 -17.28
N HIS A 23 22.57 0.68 -16.05
CA HIS A 23 21.45 -0.19 -15.63
C HIS A 23 21.15 0.20 -14.17
N GLU A 24 19.97 0.64 -13.72
CA GLU A 24 18.63 0.64 -14.30
C GLU A 24 17.76 1.74 -13.62
N PRO A 25 17.36 2.82 -14.32
CA PRO A 25 16.26 3.68 -13.84
C PRO A 25 14.90 2.93 -13.77
N ARG A 26 14.78 1.76 -14.42
CA ARG A 26 13.58 0.89 -14.41
C ARG A 26 13.32 0.18 -13.07
N THR A 27 14.35 -0.11 -12.26
CA THR A 27 14.17 -0.89 -11.03
C THR A 27 13.50 -0.05 -9.93
N GLY A 28 13.90 1.21 -9.78
CA GLY A 28 13.35 2.12 -8.76
C GLY A 28 11.86 2.39 -8.95
N GLU A 29 11.44 2.62 -10.20
CA GLU A 29 10.02 2.83 -10.52
C GLU A 29 9.18 1.57 -10.24
N ARG A 30 9.69 0.38 -10.57
CA ARG A 30 9.02 -0.90 -10.26
C ARG A 30 8.90 -1.13 -8.76
N LEU A 31 9.95 -0.85 -7.99
CA LEU A 31 9.94 -0.99 -6.54
C LEU A 31 8.94 -0.04 -5.89
N ASN A 32 8.87 1.20 -6.36
CA ASN A 32 7.89 2.16 -5.85
C ASN A 32 6.44 1.71 -6.16
N ARG A 33 6.18 1.25 -7.39
CA ARG A 33 4.86 0.70 -7.76
C ARG A 33 4.51 -0.54 -6.95
N LEU A 34 5.47 -1.44 -6.70
CA LEU A 34 5.25 -2.63 -5.90
C LEU A 34 4.92 -2.26 -4.45
N ARG A 35 5.64 -1.31 -3.86
CA ARG A 35 5.36 -0.80 -2.51
C ARG A 35 3.96 -0.20 -2.45
N ALA A 36 3.63 0.72 -3.36
CA ALA A 36 2.32 1.36 -3.47
C ALA A 36 1.19 0.31 -3.58
N ALA A 37 1.39 -0.72 -4.41
CA ALA A 37 0.43 -1.81 -4.57
C ALA A 37 0.25 -2.67 -3.30
N VAL A 38 1.32 -3.01 -2.60
CA VAL A 38 1.24 -3.80 -1.36
C VAL A 38 0.56 -3.00 -0.25
N LEU A 39 0.89 -1.71 -0.13
CA LEU A 39 0.25 -0.81 0.82
C LEU A 39 -1.25 -0.68 0.51
N GLY A 40 -1.61 -0.43 -0.75
CA GLY A 40 -3.01 -0.32 -1.17
C GLY A 40 -3.81 -1.58 -0.87
N ALA A 41 -3.31 -2.76 -1.24
CA ALA A 41 -4.00 -4.02 -0.98
C ALA A 41 -4.23 -4.29 0.51
N ASN A 42 -3.20 -4.14 1.34
CA ASN A 42 -3.34 -4.37 2.78
C ASN A 42 -4.28 -3.36 3.43
N ASP A 43 -4.19 -2.08 3.03
CA ASP A 43 -5.06 -1.05 3.57
C ASP A 43 -6.51 -1.26 3.14
N GLY A 44 -6.75 -1.65 1.88
CA GLY A 44 -8.07 -2.03 1.38
C GLY A 44 -8.70 -3.19 2.16
N ILE A 45 -7.92 -4.22 2.48
CA ILE A 45 -8.37 -5.36 3.30
C ILE A 45 -8.74 -4.87 4.71
N VAL A 46 -7.81 -4.22 5.41
CA VAL A 46 -8.02 -3.87 6.83
C VAL A 46 -9.10 -2.81 7.01
N SER A 47 -9.03 -1.70 6.25
CA SER A 47 -9.94 -0.58 6.42
C SER A 47 -11.38 -0.94 6.09
N THR A 48 -11.61 -1.65 4.97
CA THR A 48 -12.95 -2.07 4.57
C THR A 48 -13.52 -3.08 5.56
N ALA A 49 -12.73 -4.07 5.97
CA ALA A 49 -13.13 -5.05 6.96
C ALA A 49 -13.47 -4.41 8.31
N ALA A 50 -12.66 -3.45 8.76
CA ALA A 50 -12.89 -2.72 10.01
C ALA A 50 -14.20 -1.94 9.99
N VAL A 51 -14.50 -1.23 8.90
CA VAL A 51 -15.78 -0.50 8.76
C VAL A 51 -16.96 -1.47 8.77
N VAL A 52 -16.95 -2.51 7.92
CA VAL A 52 -18.10 -3.42 7.82
C VAL A 52 -18.30 -4.23 9.10
N VAL A 53 -17.24 -4.62 9.80
CA VAL A 53 -17.31 -5.31 11.09
C VAL A 53 -17.85 -4.39 12.18
N GLY A 54 -17.38 -3.14 12.24
CA GLY A 54 -17.89 -2.17 13.19
C GLY A 54 -19.38 -1.90 12.98
N VAL A 55 -19.81 -1.69 11.74
CA VAL A 55 -21.24 -1.48 11.43
C VAL A 55 -22.06 -2.74 11.69
N ALA A 56 -21.56 -3.93 11.32
CA ALA A 56 -22.23 -5.20 11.61
C ALA A 56 -22.30 -5.53 13.11
N GLY A 57 -21.42 -4.95 13.93
CA GLY A 57 -21.50 -5.01 15.38
C GLY A 57 -22.62 -4.13 15.95
N ALA A 58 -23.01 -3.07 15.24
CA ALA A 58 -24.04 -2.13 15.67
C ALA A 58 -25.45 -2.46 15.14
N THR A 59 -25.55 -3.11 13.98
CA THR A 59 -26.83 -3.42 13.33
C THR A 59 -26.78 -4.72 12.54
N SER A 60 -27.95 -5.36 12.39
CA SER A 60 -28.14 -6.53 11.53
C SER A 60 -28.69 -6.18 10.14
N ASP A 61 -29.04 -4.91 9.89
CA ASP A 61 -29.55 -4.49 8.59
C ASP A 61 -28.47 -4.56 7.50
N GLN A 62 -28.71 -5.43 6.53
CA GLN A 62 -27.81 -5.67 5.42
C GLN A 62 -27.65 -4.44 4.53
N THR A 63 -28.67 -3.59 4.42
CA THR A 63 -28.60 -2.38 3.59
C THR A 63 -27.62 -1.38 4.18
N THR A 64 -27.67 -1.16 5.49
CA THR A 64 -26.74 -0.30 6.23
C THR A 64 -25.29 -0.80 6.18
N ILE A 65 -25.08 -2.12 6.33
CA ILE A 65 -23.76 -2.75 6.20
C ILE A 65 -23.22 -2.59 4.76
N ALA A 66 -24.06 -2.81 3.74
CA ALA A 66 -23.65 -2.69 2.35
C ALA A 66 -23.27 -1.25 1.96
N MET A 67 -24.08 -0.27 2.38
CA MET A 67 -23.85 1.15 2.10
C MET A 67 -22.57 1.66 2.75
N SER A 68 -22.35 1.34 4.03
CA SER A 68 -21.13 1.72 4.74
C SER A 68 -19.88 1.06 4.16
N GLY A 69 -19.95 -0.23 3.83
CA GLY A 69 -18.86 -0.94 3.16
C GLY A 69 -18.51 -0.36 1.80
N LEU A 70 -19.51 -0.07 0.97
CA LEU A 70 -19.29 0.53 -0.35
C LEU A 70 -18.70 1.94 -0.24
N ALA A 71 -19.18 2.74 0.70
CA ALA A 71 -18.62 4.06 0.98
C ALA A 71 -17.15 3.97 1.43
N ALA A 72 -16.81 2.99 2.28
CA ALA A 72 -15.44 2.73 2.71
C ALA A 72 -14.54 2.30 1.54
N VAL A 73 -15.03 1.43 0.65
CA VAL A 73 -14.29 0.99 -0.54
C VAL A 73 -13.95 2.18 -1.44
N ILE A 74 -14.95 2.98 -1.80
CA ILE A 74 -14.77 4.09 -2.75
C ILE A 74 -13.96 5.21 -2.11
N GLY A 75 -14.36 5.65 -0.91
CA GLY A 75 -13.69 6.73 -0.19
C GLY A 75 -12.24 6.38 0.15
N GLY A 76 -12.00 5.15 0.62
CA GLY A 76 -10.67 4.63 0.93
C GLY A 76 -9.78 4.54 -0.30
N ALA A 77 -10.28 4.00 -1.42
CA ALA A 77 -9.49 3.89 -2.65
C ALA A 77 -9.07 5.27 -3.19
N VAL A 78 -9.99 6.23 -3.24
CA VAL A 78 -9.70 7.59 -3.69
C VAL A 78 -8.70 8.28 -2.76
N SER A 79 -8.92 8.18 -1.44
CA SER A 79 -8.01 8.75 -0.43
C SER A 79 -6.59 8.18 -0.57
N MET A 80 -6.47 6.87 -0.74
CA MET A 80 -5.19 6.17 -0.92
C MET A 80 -4.47 6.62 -2.20
N ALA A 81 -5.19 6.72 -3.32
CA ALA A 81 -4.63 7.16 -4.59
C ALA A 81 -4.07 8.59 -4.50
N LEU A 82 -4.83 9.48 -3.87
CA LEU A 82 -4.43 10.87 -3.64
C LEU A 82 -3.26 10.96 -2.67
N GLY A 83 -3.28 10.21 -1.57
CA GLY A 83 -2.20 10.18 -0.59
C GLY A 83 -0.87 9.72 -1.19
N GLU A 84 -0.90 8.67 -2.01
CA GLU A 84 0.30 8.18 -2.71
C GLU A 84 0.76 9.19 -3.79
N TYR A 85 -0.17 9.76 -4.56
CA TYR A 85 0.17 10.79 -5.55
C TYR A 85 0.87 11.98 -4.90
N VAL A 86 0.32 12.51 -3.80
CA VAL A 86 0.89 13.64 -3.05
C VAL A 86 2.27 13.26 -2.51
N SER A 87 2.39 12.09 -1.85
CA SER A 87 3.67 11.62 -1.29
C SER A 87 4.77 11.50 -2.35
N VAL A 88 4.46 10.91 -3.50
CA VAL A 88 5.43 10.74 -4.59
C VAL A 88 5.71 12.06 -5.31
N SER A 89 4.72 12.96 -5.42
CA SER A 89 4.94 14.30 -5.98
C SER A 89 5.90 15.12 -5.12
N SER A 90 5.76 15.10 -3.79
CA SER A 90 6.68 15.79 -2.87
C SER A 90 8.10 15.21 -2.92
N GLN A 91 8.23 13.89 -3.06
CA GLN A 91 9.53 13.24 -3.28
C GLN A 91 10.17 13.77 -4.57
N ARG A 92 9.41 13.76 -5.68
CA ARG A 92 9.87 14.25 -6.97
C ARG A 92 10.28 15.72 -6.93
N ASP A 93 9.54 16.56 -6.22
CA ASP A 93 9.87 17.99 -6.08
C ASP A 93 11.14 18.20 -5.24
N SER A 94 11.35 17.37 -4.22
CA SER A 94 12.61 17.36 -3.44
C SER A 94 13.79 16.93 -4.30
N GLU A 95 13.63 15.89 -5.13
CA GLU A 95 14.66 15.42 -6.06
C GLU A 95 15.04 16.50 -7.08
N ARG A 96 14.05 17.23 -7.61
CA ARG A 96 14.27 18.37 -8.51
C ARG A 96 15.04 19.49 -7.83
N ALA A 97 14.68 19.82 -6.59
CA ALA A 97 15.38 20.86 -5.82
C ALA A 97 16.84 20.49 -5.54
N MET A 98 17.15 19.20 -5.38
CA MET A 98 18.51 18.68 -5.22
C MET A 98 19.27 18.52 -6.54
N GLY A 99 18.67 18.88 -7.68
CA GLY A 99 19.31 18.77 -9.00
C GLY A 99 19.44 17.34 -9.52
N LEU A 100 18.68 16.38 -8.97
CA LEU A 100 18.69 15.00 -9.45
C LEU A 100 18.07 14.90 -10.86
N PRO A 101 18.65 14.06 -11.73
CA PRO A 101 18.25 14.01 -13.13
C PRO A 101 16.82 13.47 -13.31
N ALA A 102 16.11 13.98 -14.32
CA ALA A 102 14.69 13.67 -14.53
C ALA A 102 14.35 12.19 -14.75
N HIS A 103 15.30 11.41 -15.26
CA HIS A 103 15.11 9.97 -15.50
C HIS A 103 15.18 9.12 -14.22
N ALA A 104 15.69 9.68 -13.12
CA ALA A 104 15.70 9.03 -11.81
C ALA A 104 14.41 9.31 -11.02
N GLN A 105 13.58 10.24 -11.48
CA GLN A 105 12.39 10.68 -10.76
C GLN A 105 11.25 9.67 -10.85
N VAL A 106 10.63 9.39 -9.71
CA VAL A 106 9.45 8.53 -9.59
C VAL A 106 8.20 9.19 -10.18
N ASN A 107 7.33 8.41 -10.84
CA ASN A 107 6.10 8.93 -11.45
C ASN A 107 4.89 8.84 -10.48
N PRO A 108 4.33 9.98 -10.01
CA PRO A 108 3.24 10.01 -9.05
C PRO A 108 1.97 9.32 -9.51
N TRP A 109 1.60 9.48 -10.79
CA TRP A 109 0.37 8.88 -11.33
C TRP A 109 0.42 7.36 -11.32
N SER A 110 1.60 6.79 -11.64
CA SER A 110 1.76 5.34 -11.67
C SER A 110 1.62 4.71 -10.28
N ALA A 111 2.13 5.39 -9.24
CA ALA A 111 2.03 4.95 -7.86
C ALA A 111 0.58 5.10 -7.35
N GLY A 112 -0.05 6.25 -7.60
CA GLY A 112 -1.45 6.49 -7.21
C GLY A 112 -2.43 5.49 -7.82
N ILE A 113 -2.30 5.18 -9.12
CA ILE A 113 -3.18 4.19 -9.79
C ILE A 113 -2.89 2.78 -9.27
N ALA A 114 -1.63 2.42 -9.03
CA ALA A 114 -1.29 1.12 -8.45
C ALA A 114 -1.90 0.95 -7.05
N SER A 115 -1.82 1.98 -6.20
CA SER A 115 -2.48 2.01 -4.89
C SER A 115 -4.00 1.92 -5.00
N PHE A 116 -4.62 2.67 -5.91
CA PHE A 116 -6.07 2.64 -6.13
C PHE A 116 -6.57 1.24 -6.49
N LEU A 117 -5.98 0.62 -7.51
CA LEU A 117 -6.42 -0.68 -8.01
C LEU A 117 -6.16 -1.79 -7.00
N SER A 118 -4.99 -1.77 -6.35
CA SER A 118 -4.66 -2.75 -5.31
C SER A 118 -5.57 -2.61 -4.09
N PHE A 119 -5.94 -1.39 -3.69
CA PHE A 119 -6.91 -1.14 -2.63
C PHE A 119 -8.26 -1.76 -2.96
N LEU A 120 -8.81 -1.51 -4.16
CA LEU A 120 -10.08 -2.09 -4.57
C LEU A 120 -10.04 -3.63 -4.56
N LEU A 121 -8.94 -4.20 -5.04
CA LEU A 121 -8.74 -5.66 -5.02
C LEU A 121 -8.67 -6.20 -3.60
N GLY A 122 -7.95 -5.53 -2.69
CA GLY A 122 -7.86 -5.91 -1.29
C GLY A 122 -9.20 -5.81 -0.57
N ALA A 123 -9.94 -4.73 -0.83
CA ALA A 123 -11.24 -4.45 -0.23
C ALA A 123 -12.34 -5.41 -0.69
N ALA A 124 -12.21 -5.99 -1.89
CA ALA A 124 -13.22 -6.85 -2.49
C ALA A 124 -13.54 -8.08 -1.62
N LEU A 125 -12.53 -8.73 -1.04
CA LEU A 125 -12.72 -9.94 -0.23
C LEU A 125 -13.54 -9.70 1.05
N PRO A 126 -13.17 -8.79 1.96
CA PRO A 126 -13.97 -8.54 3.16
C PRO A 126 -15.34 -7.94 2.83
N PHE A 127 -15.44 -7.09 1.81
CA PHE A 127 -16.73 -6.52 1.38
C PHE A 127 -17.67 -7.61 0.85
N ALA A 128 -17.20 -8.47 -0.06
CA ALA A 128 -18.00 -9.60 -0.56
C ALA A 128 -18.41 -10.55 0.58
N THR A 129 -17.49 -10.82 1.51
CA THR A 129 -17.78 -11.66 2.68
C THR A 129 -18.89 -11.04 3.54
N ALA A 130 -18.87 -9.72 3.75
CA ALA A 130 -19.90 -9.03 4.53
C ALA A 130 -21.30 -9.13 3.88
N LEU A 131 -21.37 -9.16 2.56
CA LEU A 131 -22.65 -9.26 1.82
C LEU A 131 -23.17 -10.69 1.71
N LEU A 132 -22.28 -11.66 1.53
CA LEU A 132 -22.64 -13.04 1.22
C LEU A 132 -22.73 -13.94 2.46
N ALA A 133 -22.05 -13.58 3.55
CA ALA A 133 -22.05 -14.42 4.75
C ALA A 133 -23.43 -14.39 5.45
N PRO A 134 -23.95 -15.58 5.83
CA PRO A 134 -25.18 -15.69 6.63
C PRO A 134 -25.11 -14.87 7.92
N ALA A 135 -26.22 -14.23 8.27
CA ALA A 135 -26.30 -13.32 9.42
C ALA A 135 -25.80 -13.94 10.74
N ALA A 136 -26.04 -15.24 10.94
CA ALA A 136 -25.67 -15.95 12.16
C ALA A 136 -24.16 -15.95 12.47
N TRP A 137 -23.30 -15.99 11.46
CA TRP A 137 -21.84 -16.09 11.64
C TRP A 137 -21.06 -15.05 10.83
N ARG A 138 -21.74 -14.04 10.27
CA ARG A 138 -21.17 -13.00 9.41
C ARG A 138 -19.92 -12.34 9.99
N ILE A 139 -19.95 -11.96 11.26
CA ILE A 139 -18.82 -11.28 11.90
C ILE A 139 -17.60 -12.21 11.96
N GLY A 140 -17.80 -13.46 12.39
CA GLY A 140 -16.75 -14.48 12.39
C GLY A 140 -16.21 -14.77 10.98
N ALA A 141 -17.08 -14.77 9.97
CA ALA A 141 -16.70 -14.91 8.56
C ALA A 141 -15.73 -13.82 8.13
N ILE A 142 -16.08 -12.56 8.40
CA ILE A 142 -15.28 -11.41 7.99
C ILE A 142 -13.93 -11.45 8.69
N PHE A 143 -13.87 -11.72 10.00
CA PHE A 143 -12.61 -11.91 10.70
C PHE A 143 -11.76 -13.01 10.06
N GLY A 144 -12.30 -14.22 9.90
CA GLY A 144 -11.56 -15.35 9.35
C GLY A 144 -11.01 -15.09 7.95
N VAL A 145 -11.85 -14.58 7.05
CA VAL A 145 -11.44 -14.27 5.66
C VAL A 145 -10.43 -13.12 5.63
N THR A 146 -10.62 -12.08 6.43
CA THR A 146 -9.70 -10.93 6.48
C THR A 146 -8.33 -11.35 6.98
N LEU A 147 -8.25 -12.11 8.08
CA LEU A 147 -6.97 -12.58 8.63
C LEU A 147 -6.25 -13.52 7.66
N LEU A 148 -6.99 -14.39 6.97
CA LEU A 148 -6.42 -15.23 5.92
C LEU A 148 -5.89 -14.37 4.76
N ALA A 149 -6.67 -13.41 4.29
CA ALA A 149 -6.26 -12.49 3.22
C ALA A 149 -4.98 -11.73 3.61
N LEU A 150 -4.92 -11.17 4.83
CA LEU A 150 -3.73 -10.49 5.35
C LEU A 150 -2.51 -11.40 5.48
N ALA A 151 -2.70 -12.64 5.91
CA ALA A 151 -1.62 -13.60 5.99
C ALA A 151 -1.07 -13.93 4.59
N LEU A 152 -1.95 -14.12 3.61
CA LEU A 152 -1.58 -14.39 2.22
C LEU A 152 -0.88 -13.18 1.58
N THR A 153 -1.45 -11.98 1.68
CA THR A 153 -0.84 -10.77 1.11
C THR A 153 0.48 -10.44 1.79
N GLY A 154 0.56 -10.55 3.12
CA GLY A 154 1.78 -10.36 3.88
C GLY A 154 2.89 -11.35 3.52
N ALA A 155 2.52 -12.61 3.24
CA ALA A 155 3.47 -13.62 2.79
C ALA A 155 3.95 -13.39 1.36
N LEU A 156 3.04 -13.05 0.45
CA LEU A 156 3.38 -12.74 -0.95
C LEU A 156 4.27 -11.49 -1.03
N ALA A 157 3.92 -10.42 -0.31
CA ALA A 157 4.72 -9.20 -0.25
C ALA A 157 6.14 -9.46 0.29
N ALA A 158 6.27 -10.27 1.33
CA ALA A 158 7.57 -10.63 1.89
C ALA A 158 8.40 -11.47 0.92
N LYS A 159 7.78 -12.42 0.20
CA LYS A 159 8.47 -13.22 -0.82
C LYS A 159 8.97 -12.37 -1.99
N LEU A 160 8.17 -11.40 -2.44
CA LEU A 160 8.54 -10.49 -3.52
C LEU A 160 9.63 -9.49 -3.10
N GLY A 161 9.68 -9.12 -1.82
CA GLY A 161 10.69 -8.21 -1.26
C GLY A 161 11.89 -8.90 -0.62
N GLU A 162 12.08 -10.20 -0.82
CA GLU A 162 13.13 -11.03 -0.20
C GLU A 162 13.27 -10.85 1.33
N ALA A 163 12.14 -10.63 2.00
CA ALA A 163 12.06 -10.34 3.42
C ALA A 163 11.62 -11.59 4.23
N PRO A 164 11.94 -11.65 5.54
CA PRO A 164 11.51 -12.77 6.39
C PRO A 164 9.98 -12.83 6.52
N VAL A 165 9.37 -13.81 5.86
CA VAL A 165 7.91 -14.01 5.74
C VAL A 165 7.20 -13.99 7.09
N ALA A 166 7.70 -14.75 8.07
CA ALA A 166 7.07 -14.85 9.39
C ALA A 166 6.90 -13.48 10.07
N ARG A 167 7.94 -12.63 10.04
CA ARG A 167 7.89 -11.31 10.67
C ARG A 167 6.90 -10.37 9.97
N SER A 168 6.85 -10.42 8.63
CA SER A 168 5.90 -9.63 7.83
C SER A 168 4.45 -10.02 8.17
N VAL A 169 4.15 -11.32 8.08
CA VAL A 169 2.81 -11.87 8.32
C VAL A 169 2.36 -11.55 9.75
N THR A 170 3.20 -11.80 10.75
CA THR A 170 2.82 -11.53 12.15
C THR A 170 2.46 -10.06 12.37
N ARG A 171 3.24 -9.11 11.83
CA ARG A 171 2.95 -7.67 11.99
C ARG A 171 1.61 -7.28 11.37
N ILE A 172 1.36 -7.71 10.14
CA ILE A 172 0.14 -7.36 9.39
C ILE A 172 -1.08 -8.01 10.05
N VAL A 173 -1.00 -9.30 10.40
CA VAL A 173 -2.11 -10.04 11.02
C VAL A 173 -2.43 -9.49 12.41
N VAL A 174 -1.42 -9.19 13.24
CA VAL A 174 -1.65 -8.60 14.58
C VAL A 174 -2.26 -7.21 14.45
N GLY A 175 -1.72 -6.34 13.58
CA GLY A 175 -2.27 -5.01 13.36
C GLY A 175 -3.71 -5.05 12.85
N GLY A 176 -3.99 -5.90 11.85
CA GLY A 176 -5.34 -6.10 11.32
C GLY A 176 -6.31 -6.65 12.37
N SER A 177 -5.89 -7.64 13.16
CA SER A 177 -6.71 -8.21 14.25
C SER A 177 -7.10 -7.15 15.27
N LEU A 178 -6.15 -6.30 15.68
CA LEU A 178 -6.40 -5.22 16.63
C LEU A 178 -7.36 -4.17 16.06
N ALA A 179 -7.20 -3.79 14.80
CA ALA A 179 -8.10 -2.84 14.13
C ALA A 179 -9.55 -3.38 14.06
N LEU A 180 -9.71 -4.66 13.67
CA LEU A 180 -11.02 -5.31 13.62
C LEU A 180 -11.65 -5.43 15.02
N ALA A 181 -10.86 -5.82 16.02
CA ALA A 181 -11.35 -5.95 17.39
C ALA A 181 -11.81 -4.60 17.97
N ALA A 182 -11.04 -3.54 17.74
CA ALA A 182 -11.39 -2.19 18.20
C ALA A 182 -12.66 -1.66 17.54
N THR A 183 -12.79 -1.81 16.22
CA THR A 183 -13.98 -1.35 15.48
C THR A 183 -15.22 -2.18 15.79
N PHE A 184 -15.07 -3.50 15.93
CA PHE A 184 -16.14 -4.37 16.43
C PHE A 184 -16.61 -3.95 17.83
N ALA A 185 -15.67 -3.69 18.75
CA ALA A 185 -16.00 -3.27 20.11
C ALA A 185 -16.81 -1.98 20.11
N ILE A 186 -16.38 -0.96 19.34
CA ILE A 186 -17.13 0.28 19.15
C ILE A 186 -18.54 -0.02 18.62
N GLY A 187 -18.64 -0.78 17.53
CA GLY A 187 -19.92 -1.18 16.94
C GLY A 187 -20.87 -1.83 17.94
N SER A 188 -20.37 -2.83 18.67
CA SER A 188 -21.14 -3.57 19.68
C SER A 188 -21.64 -2.69 20.83
N LEU A 189 -20.84 -1.69 21.24
CA LEU A 189 -21.26 -0.73 22.25
C LEU A 189 -22.41 0.13 21.75
N PHE A 190 -22.35 0.64 20.52
CA PHE A 190 -23.47 1.42 19.97
C PHE A 190 -24.71 0.55 19.71
N GLY A 191 -24.57 -0.66 19.21
CA GLY A 191 -25.70 -1.59 19.00
C GLY A 191 -26.42 -1.95 20.30
N ALA A 192 -25.69 -2.09 21.41
CA ALA A 192 -26.27 -2.40 22.72
C ALA A 192 -27.02 -1.22 23.37
N ASN A 193 -26.76 0.02 22.94
CA ASN A 193 -27.33 1.22 23.56
C ASN A 193 -28.38 1.93 22.68
N VAL A 194 -28.42 1.64 21.38
CA VAL A 194 -29.31 2.30 20.40
C VAL A 194 -30.36 1.34 19.83
N GLY A 195 -30.24 0.03 20.11
CA GLY A 195 -31.15 -1.03 19.66
C GLY A 195 -32.27 -1.36 20.65
#